data_AF-W6MIB0-F1
#
_entry.id   AF-W6MIB0-F1
#
_cell.length_a   1.000
_cell.length_b   1.000
_cell.length_c   1.000
_cell.angle_alpha   90.00
_cell.angle_beta   90.00
_cell.angle_gamma   90.00
#
_symmetry.space_group_name_H-M   'P 1'
#
loop_
_entity.id
_entity.type
_entity.pdbx_description
1 polymer ?
#
loop_
_entity_poly.entity_id
_entity_poly.type
_entity_poly.pdbx_seq_one_letter_code
_entity_poly.pdbx_strand_id
1 'polypeptide(L)'
;MQSQSDKERSHQHDQNTFNSVNQYFQNIQNYDVVNDVNSALAVDLSSLNHAHDDVEGYTVHIDPSIAHENTGTRTVDVATTALQLQGGKTSDSRYEDVNLPEGFDPKRVCRFCGKTFSHVGSLGRHLDQKKGTDGHPAEQIDIMRSDVRRRGDPESVRRKRLLRSQRYNRREDVKERNRIRRRKKSKEYRAKELAVKDFIATLNVPTMSQHPSFPRMVLYFLPPSHWPHDPPTLQTYKTVNVWIQQEVDGTLENHAEKLKSAYGNWTTLSGSAKHEMWIREQRICAQEALGSLSLFQLATRDDWIAKMATKKLAMINAGHEMAQDVMSGSDEKEENEDNEDGNDSRFYHNPDDVNSEADQDATSEALAAVAAAVASQTSRD
;
A
#
# COMPACT_ATOMS: atom_id res chain seq x y z
N MET A 1 -31.17 -18.64 -46.72
CA MET A 1 -31.49 -18.07 -45.40
C MET A 1 -30.81 -18.80 -44.22
N GLN A 2 -30.46 -20.09 -44.32
CA GLN A 2 -29.74 -20.79 -43.23
C GLN A 2 -28.31 -20.26 -42.97
N SER A 3 -27.59 -19.79 -43.99
CA SER A 3 -26.20 -19.32 -43.82
C SER A 3 -26.02 -18.01 -43.02
N GLN A 4 -27.07 -17.20 -42.84
CA GLN A 4 -26.98 -15.97 -42.02
C GLN A 4 -27.21 -16.28 -40.53
N SER A 5 -28.08 -17.25 -40.22
CA SER A 5 -28.35 -17.74 -38.87
C SER A 5 -27.08 -18.30 -38.19
N ASP A 6 -26.25 -19.02 -38.93
CA ASP A 6 -25.05 -19.65 -38.35
C ASP A 6 -23.94 -18.65 -38.03
N LYS A 7 -23.87 -17.53 -38.77
CA LYS A 7 -22.92 -16.44 -38.48
C LYS A 7 -23.31 -15.62 -37.26
N GLU A 8 -24.60 -15.36 -37.06
CA GLU A 8 -25.08 -14.63 -35.88
C GLU A 8 -24.90 -15.43 -34.59
N ARG A 9 -25.08 -16.76 -34.64
CA ARG A 9 -24.80 -17.64 -33.50
C ARG A 9 -23.32 -17.69 -33.11
N SER A 10 -22.40 -17.68 -34.08
CA SER A 10 -20.96 -17.64 -33.79
C SER A 10 -20.57 -16.35 -33.08
N HIS A 11 -21.10 -15.20 -33.54
CA HIS A 11 -20.74 -13.91 -32.95
C HIS A 11 -21.29 -13.71 -31.53
N GLN A 12 -22.48 -14.24 -31.24
CA GLN A 12 -23.03 -14.24 -29.88
C GLN A 12 -22.24 -15.15 -28.93
N HIS A 13 -21.71 -16.28 -29.42
CA HIS A 13 -20.88 -17.17 -28.60
C HIS A 13 -19.56 -16.50 -28.19
N ASP A 14 -18.91 -15.80 -29.12
CA ASP A 14 -17.65 -15.09 -28.88
C ASP A 14 -17.84 -13.87 -27.95
N GLN A 15 -18.98 -13.18 -28.02
CA GLN A 15 -19.30 -12.10 -27.07
C GLN A 15 -19.58 -12.62 -25.67
N ASN A 16 -20.25 -13.77 -25.52
CA ASN A 16 -20.54 -14.35 -24.22
C ASN A 16 -19.28 -14.91 -23.53
N THR A 17 -18.35 -15.51 -24.28
CA THR A 17 -17.05 -15.92 -23.73
C THR A 17 -16.19 -14.72 -23.33
N PHE A 18 -16.17 -13.65 -24.13
CA PHE A 18 -15.45 -12.42 -23.76
C PHE A 18 -16.02 -11.75 -22.50
N ASN A 19 -17.35 -11.75 -22.34
CA ASN A 19 -18.01 -11.22 -21.14
C ASN A 19 -17.76 -12.09 -19.91
N SER A 20 -17.79 -13.42 -20.03
CA SER A 20 -17.46 -14.35 -18.94
C SER A 20 -16.01 -14.20 -18.47
N VAL A 21 -15.06 -14.08 -19.40
CA VAL A 21 -13.63 -13.84 -19.08
C VAL A 21 -13.45 -12.48 -18.39
N ASN A 22 -14.11 -11.42 -18.85
CA ASN A 22 -14.06 -10.12 -18.18
C ASN A 22 -14.69 -10.16 -16.78
N GLN A 23 -15.75 -10.93 -16.57
CA GLN A 23 -16.39 -11.07 -15.27
C GLN A 23 -15.49 -11.85 -14.29
N TYR A 24 -14.76 -12.86 -14.77
CA TYR A 24 -13.74 -13.58 -14.01
C TYR A 24 -12.60 -12.64 -13.57
N PHE A 25 -12.08 -11.80 -14.47
CA PHE A 25 -11.02 -10.82 -14.11
C PHE A 25 -11.51 -9.68 -13.21
N GLN A 26 -12.78 -9.26 -13.33
CA GLN A 26 -13.38 -8.29 -12.40
C GLN A 26 -13.60 -8.88 -11.00
N ASN A 27 -13.96 -10.17 -10.91
CA ASN A 27 -14.07 -10.86 -9.62
C ASN A 27 -12.70 -11.06 -8.96
N ILE A 28 -11.62 -11.20 -9.73
CA ILE A 28 -10.24 -11.20 -9.21
C ILE A 28 -9.84 -9.81 -8.67
N GLN A 29 -10.32 -8.71 -9.27
CA GLN A 29 -10.05 -7.35 -8.78
C GLN A 29 -10.83 -6.98 -7.51
N ASN A 30 -11.94 -7.67 -7.21
CA ASN A 30 -12.70 -7.48 -5.96
C ASN A 30 -12.17 -8.30 -4.77
N TYR A 31 -11.14 -9.13 -4.96
CA TYR A 31 -10.35 -9.65 -3.86
C TYR A 31 -9.25 -8.62 -3.53
N ASP A 32 -9.34 -8.00 -2.36
CA ASP A 32 -8.38 -7.06 -1.75
C ASP A 32 -6.95 -7.62 -1.55
N VAL A 33 -6.60 -8.74 -2.20
CA VAL A 33 -5.30 -9.42 -2.14
C VAL A 33 -4.23 -8.71 -2.98
N VAL A 34 -4.61 -7.81 -3.90
CA VAL A 34 -3.65 -7.02 -4.70
C VAL A 34 -2.85 -6.02 -3.84
N ASN A 35 -3.34 -5.68 -2.64
CA ASN A 35 -2.57 -4.89 -1.68
C ASN A 35 -1.54 -5.72 -0.91
N ASP A 36 -1.78 -7.00 -0.65
CA ASP A 36 -0.85 -7.84 0.13
C ASP A 36 0.36 -8.35 -0.67
N VAL A 37 0.20 -8.63 -1.97
CA VAL A 37 1.32 -9.09 -2.82
C VAL A 37 2.28 -7.94 -3.17
N ASN A 38 1.76 -6.71 -3.29
CA ASN A 38 2.63 -5.54 -3.42
C ASN A 38 3.32 -5.17 -2.10
N SER A 39 2.76 -5.54 -0.94
CA SER A 39 3.36 -5.28 0.38
C SER A 39 4.49 -6.26 0.71
N ALA A 40 4.43 -7.51 0.23
CA ALA A 40 5.46 -8.52 0.50
C ALA A 40 6.74 -8.39 -0.36
N LEU A 41 6.70 -7.62 -1.47
CA LEU A 41 7.84 -7.39 -2.36
C LEU A 41 8.24 -5.91 -2.49
N ALA A 42 7.51 -4.97 -1.88
CA ALA A 42 7.90 -3.57 -1.82
C ALA A 42 8.96 -3.36 -0.73
N VAL A 43 10.23 -3.52 -1.10
CA VAL A 43 11.28 -2.75 -0.44
C VAL A 43 11.00 -1.29 -0.76
N ASP A 44 10.57 -0.52 0.24
CA ASP A 44 10.32 0.92 0.10
C ASP A 44 11.64 1.68 -0.14
N LEU A 45 12.03 1.75 -1.40
CA LEU A 45 13.15 2.56 -1.90
C LEU A 45 12.75 4.02 -2.15
N SER A 46 11.51 4.43 -1.84
CA SER A 46 11.07 5.82 -2.06
C SER A 46 11.73 6.81 -1.09
N SER A 47 12.26 6.31 0.03
CA SER A 47 13.12 7.06 0.96
C SER A 47 14.53 7.35 0.43
N LEU A 48 14.98 6.66 -0.63
CA LEU A 48 16.30 6.84 -1.25
C LEU A 48 16.30 7.78 -2.47
N ASN A 49 15.12 8.14 -3.00
CA ASN A 49 14.99 9.00 -4.19
C ASN A 49 14.63 10.46 -3.90
N HIS A 50 14.82 10.94 -2.67
CA HIS A 50 14.77 12.39 -2.38
C HIS A 50 16.16 13.03 -2.51
N ALA A 51 16.74 13.00 -3.72
CA ALA A 51 17.85 13.88 -4.06
C ALA A 51 18.05 14.00 -5.58
N HIS A 52 18.07 15.24 -6.06
CA HIS A 52 18.77 15.70 -7.27
C HIS A 52 18.18 15.40 -8.66
N ASP A 53 17.23 16.25 -9.05
CA ASP A 53 17.13 16.91 -10.37
C ASP A 53 16.71 18.36 -9.99
N ASP A 54 17.37 19.48 -10.29
CA ASP A 54 18.32 19.88 -11.32
C ASP A 54 19.26 20.97 -10.74
N VAL A 55 20.55 20.70 -10.58
CA VAL A 55 21.61 21.73 -10.59
C VAL A 55 22.85 21.09 -11.22
N GLU A 56 23.13 21.42 -12.46
CA GLU A 56 24.35 21.03 -13.16
C GLU A 56 25.59 21.48 -12.37
N GLY A 57 26.47 20.54 -12.01
CA GLY A 57 27.86 20.85 -11.65
C GLY A 57 28.34 20.55 -10.23
N TYR A 58 27.90 19.48 -9.57
CA TYR A 58 28.53 19.03 -8.32
C TYR A 58 28.87 17.54 -8.32
N THR A 59 30.12 17.21 -8.66
CA THR A 59 30.69 15.86 -8.51
C THR A 59 31.13 15.66 -7.05
N VAL A 60 30.43 14.80 -6.32
CA VAL A 60 30.85 14.37 -4.98
C VAL A 60 31.86 13.23 -5.13
N HIS A 61 33.13 13.52 -4.85
CA HIS A 61 34.14 12.50 -4.62
C HIS A 61 33.89 11.85 -3.25
N ILE A 62 33.45 10.59 -3.25
CA ILE A 62 33.36 9.78 -2.04
C ILE A 62 34.73 9.10 -1.82
N ASP A 63 35.28 9.31 -0.63
CA ASP A 63 36.55 8.78 -0.16
C ASP A 63 36.49 7.24 0.01
N PRO A 64 37.38 6.44 -0.62
CA PRO A 64 37.36 4.98 -0.54
C PRO A 64 37.71 4.38 0.83
N SER A 65 38.04 5.19 1.84
CA SER A 65 38.52 4.70 3.15
C SER A 65 37.45 4.23 4.13
N ILE A 66 36.15 4.34 3.80
CA ILE A 66 35.03 4.03 4.73
C ILE A 66 34.62 2.54 4.72
N ALA A 67 35.22 1.69 3.88
CA ALA A 67 34.75 0.32 3.62
C ALA A 67 35.34 -0.80 4.50
N HIS A 68 35.83 -0.53 5.72
CA HIS A 68 36.37 -1.59 6.58
C HIS A 68 36.08 -1.39 8.08
N GLU A 69 34.86 -1.71 8.54
CA GLU A 69 34.65 -2.09 9.95
C GLU A 69 33.62 -3.23 10.12
N ASN A 70 34.16 -4.38 10.55
CA ASN A 70 33.62 -5.49 11.34
C ASN A 70 32.11 -5.67 11.52
N THR A 71 31.60 -6.76 10.95
CA THR A 71 30.34 -7.42 11.29
C THR A 71 30.49 -8.32 12.53
N GLY A 72 30.22 -7.76 13.71
CA GLY A 72 30.00 -8.52 14.94
C GLY A 72 28.51 -8.81 15.16
N THR A 73 28.10 -10.05 14.93
CA THR A 73 26.77 -10.58 15.24
C THR A 73 26.49 -10.51 16.75
N ARG A 74 25.45 -9.75 17.13
CA ARG A 74 24.95 -9.71 18.51
C ARG A 74 23.46 -10.03 18.49
N THR A 75 23.13 -11.24 18.95
CA THR A 75 21.77 -11.70 19.24
C THR A 75 21.25 -10.96 20.47
N VAL A 76 20.04 -10.41 20.39
CA VAL A 76 19.35 -9.80 21.53
C VAL A 76 18.04 -10.55 21.75
N ASP A 77 17.95 -11.18 22.91
CA ASP A 77 16.73 -11.80 23.42
C ASP A 77 15.73 -10.71 23.82
N VAL A 78 14.50 -10.83 23.30
CA VAL A 78 13.38 -9.94 23.60
C VAL A 78 12.62 -10.52 24.80
N ALA A 79 12.81 -9.90 25.97
CA ALA A 79 11.96 -10.11 27.14
C ALA A 79 11.02 -8.90 27.31
N THR A 80 9.74 -9.15 27.10
CA THR A 80 8.61 -8.25 27.32
C THR A 80 8.51 -7.88 28.80
N THR A 81 8.67 -6.60 29.12
CA THR A 81 8.30 -6.04 30.43
C THR A 81 7.33 -4.89 30.21
N ALA A 82 6.05 -5.17 30.41
CA ALA A 82 5.03 -4.14 30.50
C ALA A 82 5.16 -3.42 31.85
N LEU A 83 5.45 -2.12 31.83
CA LEU A 83 5.43 -1.27 33.01
C LEU A 83 4.41 -0.15 32.83
N GLN A 84 3.56 -0.09 33.84
CA GLN A 84 2.34 0.68 33.96
C GLN A 84 2.69 2.09 34.41
N LEU A 85 2.47 3.08 33.54
CA LEU A 85 2.71 4.50 33.84
C LEU A 85 1.55 5.08 34.65
N GLN A 86 1.73 5.17 35.96
CA GLN A 86 0.95 6.07 36.81
C GLN A 86 1.54 7.48 36.73
N GLY A 87 0.71 8.43 36.31
CA GLY A 87 1.01 9.86 36.30
C GLY A 87 1.10 10.43 37.72
N GLY A 88 2.27 10.29 38.34
CA GLY A 88 2.64 11.01 39.56
C GLY A 88 3.53 12.20 39.20
N LYS A 89 3.06 13.43 39.47
CA LYS A 89 3.93 14.62 39.54
C LYS A 89 4.81 14.50 40.80
N THR A 90 5.82 13.65 40.76
CA THR A 90 6.86 13.63 41.78
C THR A 90 7.89 14.68 41.39
N SER A 91 7.94 15.76 42.15
CA SER A 91 9.09 16.66 42.23
C SER A 91 10.23 15.94 42.99
N ASP A 92 10.59 14.73 42.54
CA ASP A 92 11.64 13.94 43.17
C ASP A 92 12.99 14.45 42.66
N SER A 93 13.48 15.45 43.36
CA SER A 93 14.81 16.06 43.22
C SER A 93 15.89 15.09 43.73
N ARG A 94 15.99 13.91 43.11
CA ARG A 94 17.01 12.90 43.40
C ARG A 94 18.09 12.88 42.31
N TYR A 95 18.61 14.06 42.00
CA TYR A 95 19.85 14.18 41.24
C TYR A 95 20.89 14.77 42.19
N GLU A 96 21.94 14.00 42.45
CA GLU A 96 23.10 14.45 43.22
C GLU A 96 23.60 15.77 42.64
N ASP A 97 23.71 16.77 43.52
CA ASP A 97 24.20 18.10 43.18
C ASP A 97 25.64 17.94 42.66
N VAL A 98 25.78 17.98 41.34
CA VAL A 98 27.10 18.05 40.71
C VAL A 98 27.73 19.34 41.20
N ASN A 99 28.76 19.24 42.04
CA ASN A 99 29.50 20.37 42.62
C ASN A 99 30.01 21.29 41.51
N LEU A 100 29.19 22.26 41.12
CA LEU A 100 29.47 23.25 40.09
C LEU A 100 30.27 24.39 40.72
N PRO A 101 31.36 24.85 40.08
CA PRO A 101 32.10 26.02 40.55
C PRO A 101 31.17 27.23 40.70
N GLU A 102 31.34 27.96 41.79
CA GLU A 102 30.52 29.11 42.16
C GLU A 102 30.54 30.16 41.03
N GLY A 103 29.39 30.41 40.40
CA GLY A 103 29.23 31.37 39.30
C GLY A 103 28.80 30.79 37.95
N PHE A 104 28.67 29.47 37.78
CA PHE A 104 28.19 28.88 36.53
C PHE A 104 26.67 28.62 36.52
N ASP A 105 25.99 29.03 35.45
CA ASP A 105 24.58 28.71 35.21
C ASP A 105 24.40 27.19 35.04
N PRO A 106 23.70 26.46 35.93
CA PRO A 106 23.49 25.01 35.81
C PRO A 106 22.70 24.64 34.54
N LYS A 107 21.97 25.61 33.97
CA LYS A 107 21.22 25.46 32.70
C LYS A 107 22.11 25.37 31.46
N ARG A 108 23.40 25.67 31.58
CA ARG A 108 24.37 25.68 30.48
C ARG A 108 25.37 24.54 30.54
N VAL A 109 25.20 23.61 31.48
CA VAL A 109 26.12 22.50 31.69
C VAL A 109 25.42 21.20 31.30
N CYS A 110 26.11 20.36 30.53
CA CYS A 110 25.61 19.03 30.23
C CYS A 110 25.73 18.15 31.46
N ARG A 111 24.59 17.65 31.97
CA ARG A 111 24.52 16.82 33.18
C ARG A 111 25.26 15.48 33.06
N PHE A 112 25.48 15.03 31.83
CA PHE A 112 26.10 13.75 31.52
C PHE A 112 27.62 13.80 31.45
N CYS A 113 28.18 14.86 30.86
CA CYS A 113 29.62 14.95 30.61
C CYS A 113 30.29 16.18 31.23
N GLY A 114 29.55 17.00 32.00
CA GLY A 114 30.06 18.18 32.70
C GLY A 114 30.49 19.35 31.81
N LYS A 115 30.40 19.22 30.47
CA LYS A 115 30.79 20.29 29.54
C LYS A 115 29.89 21.50 29.70
N THR A 116 30.49 22.68 29.79
CA THR A 116 29.80 23.97 29.85
C THR A 116 29.64 24.55 28.44
N PHE A 117 28.53 25.25 28.18
CA PHE A 117 28.20 25.83 26.89
C PHE A 117 27.90 27.32 27.02
N SER A 118 28.29 28.12 26.03
CA SER A 118 28.01 29.56 26.04
C SER A 118 26.51 29.88 26.01
N HIS A 119 25.71 29.02 25.34
CA HIS A 119 24.26 29.19 25.18
C HIS A 119 23.50 27.89 25.39
N VAL A 120 22.27 27.99 25.91
CA VAL A 120 21.33 26.85 26.06
C VAL A 120 21.03 26.16 24.73
N GLY A 121 21.07 26.91 23.60
CA GLY A 121 20.95 26.34 22.26
C GLY A 121 22.10 25.41 21.88
N SER A 122 23.34 25.77 22.24
CA SER A 122 24.53 24.95 21.99
C SER A 122 24.51 23.68 22.84
N LEU A 123 24.06 23.77 24.10
CA LEU A 123 23.81 22.60 24.94
C LEU A 123 22.78 21.66 24.31
N GLY A 124 21.66 22.21 23.80
CA GLY A 124 20.65 21.42 23.11
C GLY A 124 21.20 20.66 21.90
N ARG A 125 22.00 21.32 21.05
CA ARG A 125 22.68 20.67 19.90
C ARG A 125 23.67 19.61 20.33
N HIS A 126 24.42 19.84 21.40
CA HIS A 126 25.33 18.84 21.96
C HIS A 126 24.58 17.60 22.44
N LEU A 127 23.46 17.77 23.14
CA LEU A 127 22.62 16.65 23.57
C LEU A 127 22.05 15.88 22.37
N ASP A 128 21.63 16.56 21.30
CA ASP A 128 21.15 15.90 20.07
C ASP A 128 22.28 15.09 19.40
N GLN A 129 23.50 15.62 19.35
CA GLN A 129 24.67 14.95 18.74
C GLN A 129 25.21 13.78 19.55
N LYS A 130 25.08 13.84 20.88
CA LYS A 130 25.56 12.80 21.80
C LYS A 130 24.47 11.80 22.19
N LYS A 131 23.24 11.97 21.69
CA LYS A 131 22.12 11.07 21.96
C LYS A 131 22.48 9.62 21.63
N GLY A 132 22.36 8.72 22.61
CA GLY A 132 22.62 7.29 22.45
C GLY A 132 24.09 6.87 22.59
N THR A 133 25.00 7.79 22.93
CA THR A 133 26.38 7.42 23.30
C THR A 133 26.44 6.94 24.75
N ASP A 134 27.50 6.20 25.12
CA ASP A 134 27.66 5.50 26.41
C ASP A 134 27.59 6.41 27.66
N GLY A 135 27.73 7.73 27.50
CA GLY A 135 27.54 8.71 28.57
C GLY A 135 26.20 9.46 28.51
N HIS A 136 25.37 9.23 27.50
CA HIS A 136 24.26 10.09 27.10
C HIS A 136 23.02 9.25 26.76
N PRO A 137 22.32 8.70 27.77
CA PRO A 137 21.14 7.87 27.58
C PRO A 137 20.06 8.63 26.79
N ALA A 138 19.60 8.01 25.70
CA ALA A 138 18.68 8.63 24.75
C ALA A 138 17.36 9.06 25.41
N GLU A 139 16.83 8.23 26.31
CA GLU A 139 15.57 8.48 27.01
C GLU A 139 15.63 9.74 27.90
N GLN A 140 16.70 9.91 28.68
CA GLN A 140 16.84 11.09 29.55
C GLN A 140 17.08 12.37 28.74
N ILE A 141 17.81 12.27 27.63
CA ILE A 141 17.96 13.40 26.71
C ILE A 141 16.59 13.79 26.15
N ASP A 142 15.77 12.83 25.75
CA ASP A 142 14.43 13.11 25.23
C ASP A 142 13.53 13.76 26.27
N ILE A 143 13.57 13.33 27.54
CA ILE A 143 12.85 13.98 28.65
C ILE A 143 13.34 15.43 28.85
N MET A 144 14.65 15.65 28.89
CA MET A 144 15.19 17.02 29.02
C MET A 144 14.83 17.89 27.81
N ARG A 145 14.76 17.31 26.62
CA ARG A 145 14.43 18.03 25.38
C ARG A 145 12.92 18.27 25.26
N SER A 146 12.07 17.40 25.80
CA SER A 146 10.62 17.61 25.88
C SER A 146 10.25 18.72 26.84
N ASP A 147 10.99 18.88 27.95
CA ASP A 147 10.78 19.94 28.94
C ASP A 147 11.24 21.32 28.48
N VAL A 148 12.16 21.38 27.50
CA VAL A 148 12.54 22.62 26.84
C VAL A 148 11.38 23.05 25.92
N ARG A 149 10.33 23.59 26.55
CA ARG A 149 9.10 24.19 25.97
C ARG A 149 9.41 25.39 25.08
N ARG A 150 10.15 25.19 23.99
CA ARG A 150 10.43 26.24 22.98
C ARG A 150 9.24 26.52 22.06
N ARG A 151 8.14 25.76 22.16
CA ARG A 151 7.00 25.91 21.24
C ARG A 151 5.68 26.23 21.93
N GLY A 152 5.64 26.37 23.26
CA GLY A 152 4.38 26.51 24.00
C GLY A 152 3.65 25.17 24.11
N ASP A 153 2.37 25.22 24.51
CA ASP A 153 1.52 24.04 24.61
C ASP A 153 1.39 23.33 23.24
N PRO A 154 1.69 22.01 23.14
CA PRO A 154 1.68 21.26 21.89
C PRO A 154 0.35 21.37 21.13
N GLU A 155 -0.79 21.39 21.84
CA GLU A 155 -2.11 21.56 21.21
C GLU A 155 -2.25 22.94 20.58
N SER A 156 -1.84 23.98 21.30
CA SER A 156 -1.84 25.35 20.77
C SER A 156 -0.98 25.49 19.50
N VAL A 157 0.13 24.76 19.40
CA VAL A 157 1.00 24.74 18.21
C VAL A 157 0.32 24.02 17.06
N ARG A 158 -0.26 22.85 17.32
CA ARG A 158 -1.01 22.07 16.31
C ARG A 158 -2.17 22.90 15.76
N ARG A 159 -2.94 23.56 16.63
CA ARG A 159 -4.03 24.49 16.27
C ARG A 159 -3.54 25.66 15.41
N LYS A 160 -2.41 26.29 15.79
CA LYS A 160 -1.79 27.38 15.01
C LYS A 160 -1.27 26.92 13.64
N ARG A 161 -0.79 25.68 13.51
CA ARG A 161 -0.38 25.10 12.22
C ARG A 161 -1.59 24.81 11.34
N LEU A 162 -2.64 24.23 11.92
CA LEU A 162 -3.89 23.96 11.23
C LEU A 162 -4.53 25.25 10.68
N LEU A 163 -4.66 26.30 11.51
CA LEU A 163 -5.20 27.60 11.07
C LEU A 163 -4.36 28.24 9.95
N ARG A 164 -3.03 28.11 10.02
CA ARG A 164 -2.14 28.59 8.94
C ARG A 164 -2.35 27.80 7.65
N SER A 165 -2.45 26.47 7.74
CA SER A 165 -2.75 25.62 6.60
C SER A 165 -4.12 25.92 6.01
N GLN A 166 -5.14 26.11 6.84
CA GLN A 166 -6.48 26.50 6.39
C GLN A 166 -6.46 27.87 5.70
N ARG A 167 -5.80 28.88 6.27
CA ARG A 167 -5.67 30.20 5.64
C ARG A 167 -4.93 30.13 4.30
N TYR A 168 -3.92 29.28 4.18
CA TYR A 168 -3.20 29.05 2.93
C TYR A 168 -4.10 28.36 1.88
N ASN A 169 -4.75 27.25 2.27
CA ASN A 169 -5.64 26.48 1.39
C ASN A 169 -6.93 27.22 1.00
N ARG A 170 -7.33 28.24 1.76
CA ARG A 170 -8.47 29.10 1.43
C ARG A 170 -8.19 30.06 0.28
N ARG A 171 -6.92 30.33 -0.07
CA ARG A 171 -6.60 31.26 -1.16
C ARG A 171 -6.97 30.63 -2.51
N GLU A 172 -7.62 31.40 -3.37
CA GLU A 172 -8.12 30.91 -4.67
C GLU A 172 -6.99 30.44 -5.60
N ASP A 173 -5.83 31.11 -5.59
CA ASP A 173 -4.65 30.69 -6.36
C ASP A 173 -4.12 29.31 -5.94
N VAL A 174 -4.16 29.02 -4.64
CA VAL A 174 -3.76 27.73 -4.07
C VAL A 174 -4.78 26.64 -4.43
N LYS A 175 -6.08 26.95 -4.35
CA LYS A 175 -7.15 26.03 -4.77
C LYS A 175 -7.03 25.67 -6.24
N GLU A 176 -6.87 26.66 -7.12
CA GLU A 176 -6.75 26.42 -8.56
C GLU A 176 -5.48 25.63 -8.91
N ARG A 177 -4.33 25.96 -8.30
CA ARG A 177 -3.10 25.16 -8.47
C ARG A 177 -3.29 23.71 -8.01
N ASN A 178 -3.98 23.49 -6.89
CA ASN A 178 -4.30 22.16 -6.40
C ASN A 178 -5.27 21.43 -7.33
N ARG A 179 -6.29 22.12 -7.87
CA ARG A 179 -7.23 21.59 -8.86
C ARG A 179 -6.50 21.12 -10.11
N ILE A 180 -5.62 21.94 -10.67
CA ILE A 180 -4.77 21.61 -11.83
C ILE A 180 -3.87 20.41 -11.51
N ARG A 181 -3.21 20.40 -10.34
CA ARG A 181 -2.36 19.27 -9.92
C ARG A 181 -3.15 17.96 -9.81
N ARG A 182 -4.34 17.99 -9.20
CA ARG A 182 -5.23 16.82 -9.09
C ARG A 182 -5.67 16.33 -10.47
N ARG A 183 -6.09 17.25 -11.34
CA ARG A 183 -6.45 16.94 -12.74
C ARG A 183 -5.29 16.28 -13.48
N LYS A 184 -4.07 16.82 -13.37
CA LYS A 184 -2.85 16.24 -13.98
C LYS A 184 -2.57 14.83 -13.44
N LYS A 185 -2.55 14.65 -12.12
CA LYS A 185 -2.31 13.34 -11.49
C LYS A 185 -3.37 12.30 -11.84
N SER A 186 -4.64 12.70 -11.92
CA SER A 186 -5.73 11.83 -12.36
C SER A 186 -5.57 11.38 -13.81
N LYS A 187 -5.16 12.29 -14.72
CA LYS A 187 -4.83 11.94 -16.12
C LYS A 187 -3.65 10.95 -16.19
N GLU A 188 -2.58 11.19 -15.43
CA GLU A 188 -1.42 10.30 -15.35
C GLU A 188 -1.81 8.90 -14.86
N TYR A 189 -2.61 8.82 -13.79
CA TYR A 189 -3.10 7.57 -13.24
C TYR A 189 -3.96 6.80 -14.27
N ARG A 190 -4.92 7.48 -14.93
CA ARG A 190 -5.74 6.89 -15.99
C ARG A 190 -4.91 6.40 -17.17
N ALA A 191 -3.88 7.16 -17.58
CA ALA A 191 -2.98 6.76 -18.65
C ALA A 191 -2.18 5.50 -18.28
N LYS A 192 -1.72 5.39 -17.03
CA LYS A 192 -1.05 4.20 -16.51
C LYS A 192 -1.99 2.99 -16.47
N GLU A 193 -3.21 3.14 -15.98
CA GLU A 193 -4.21 2.05 -15.97
C GLU A 193 -4.51 1.53 -17.38
N LEU A 194 -4.67 2.43 -18.35
CA LEU A 194 -4.89 2.05 -19.75
C LEU A 194 -3.67 1.32 -20.32
N ALA A 195 -2.45 1.76 -20.01
CA ALA A 195 -1.23 1.07 -20.42
C ALA A 195 -1.12 -0.34 -19.81
N VAL A 196 -1.47 -0.50 -18.53
CA VAL A 196 -1.53 -1.82 -17.87
C VAL A 196 -2.57 -2.72 -18.54
N LYS A 197 -3.76 -2.20 -18.82
CA LYS A 197 -4.81 -2.96 -19.53
C LYS A 197 -4.37 -3.38 -20.93
N ASP A 198 -3.74 -2.47 -21.68
CA ASP A 198 -3.18 -2.78 -23.00
C ASP A 198 -2.10 -3.88 -22.91
N PHE A 199 -1.24 -3.84 -21.89
CA PHE A 199 -0.24 -4.90 -21.65
C PHE A 199 -0.93 -6.24 -21.36
N ILE A 200 -1.89 -6.28 -20.45
CA ILE A 200 -2.62 -7.52 -20.10
C ILE A 200 -3.35 -8.08 -21.33
N ALA A 201 -3.92 -7.22 -22.17
CA ALA A 201 -4.57 -7.62 -23.42
C ALA A 201 -3.61 -8.24 -24.44
N THR A 202 -2.29 -8.03 -24.31
CA THR A 202 -1.28 -8.71 -25.14
C THR A 202 -0.92 -10.10 -24.64
N LEU A 203 -1.25 -10.43 -23.38
CA LEU A 203 -1.12 -11.80 -22.88
C LEU A 203 -2.22 -12.66 -23.51
N ASN A 204 -1.88 -13.92 -23.75
CA ASN A 204 -2.80 -14.87 -24.35
C ASN A 204 -3.56 -15.63 -23.26
N VAL A 205 -4.79 -16.01 -23.55
CA VAL A 205 -5.59 -16.87 -22.67
C VAL A 205 -5.35 -18.31 -23.11
N PRO A 206 -4.71 -19.15 -22.28
CA PRO A 206 -4.46 -20.54 -22.64
C PRO A 206 -5.78 -21.25 -22.93
N THR A 207 -5.86 -21.94 -24.07
CA THR A 207 -7.02 -22.77 -24.39
C THR A 207 -6.79 -24.18 -23.84
N MET A 208 -7.87 -24.85 -23.47
CA MET A 208 -7.79 -26.23 -23.01
C MET A 208 -7.87 -27.18 -24.22
N SER A 209 -6.93 -28.12 -24.31
CA SER A 209 -6.94 -29.13 -25.36
C SER A 209 -8.15 -30.08 -25.23
N GLN A 210 -8.47 -30.79 -26.31
CA GLN A 210 -9.59 -31.76 -26.30
C GLN A 210 -9.34 -32.90 -25.30
N HIS A 211 -8.08 -33.31 -25.14
CA HIS A 211 -7.63 -34.35 -24.23
C HIS A 211 -6.52 -33.81 -23.32
N PRO A 212 -6.85 -33.01 -22.30
CA PRO A 212 -5.86 -32.40 -21.43
C PRO A 212 -5.23 -33.45 -20.52
N SER A 213 -3.94 -33.29 -20.24
CA SER A 213 -3.27 -34.08 -19.21
C SER A 213 -3.74 -33.64 -17.82
N PHE A 214 -3.59 -34.51 -16.81
CA PHE A 214 -4.02 -34.15 -15.44
C PHE A 214 -3.31 -32.88 -14.93
N PRO A 215 -1.98 -32.71 -15.09
CA PRO A 215 -1.33 -31.50 -14.63
C PRO A 215 -1.80 -30.25 -15.40
N ARG A 216 -2.16 -30.38 -16.68
CA ARG A 216 -2.75 -29.29 -17.46
C ARG A 216 -4.09 -28.84 -16.87
N MET A 217 -4.93 -29.77 -16.42
CA MET A 217 -6.18 -29.45 -15.73
C MET A 217 -5.92 -28.70 -14.41
N VAL A 218 -4.91 -29.13 -13.64
CA VAL A 218 -4.52 -28.44 -12.39
C VAL A 218 -4.13 -26.99 -12.66
N LEU A 219 -3.27 -26.75 -13.67
CA LEU A 219 -2.80 -25.40 -14.02
C LEU A 219 -3.91 -24.50 -14.58
N TYR A 220 -4.92 -25.10 -15.22
CA TYR A 220 -6.03 -24.36 -15.83
C TYR A 220 -7.06 -23.92 -14.78
N PHE A 221 -7.43 -24.80 -13.84
CA PHE A 221 -8.51 -24.54 -12.88
C PHE A 221 -8.04 -23.97 -11.54
N LEU A 222 -6.80 -24.21 -11.11
CA LEU A 222 -6.32 -23.68 -9.83
C LEU A 222 -5.58 -22.35 -10.02
N PRO A 223 -5.78 -21.39 -9.10
CA PRO A 223 -4.96 -20.18 -9.08
C PRO A 223 -3.50 -20.52 -8.73
N PRO A 224 -2.51 -19.69 -9.14
CA PRO A 224 -1.10 -19.95 -8.89
C PRO A 224 -0.72 -20.16 -7.42
N SER A 225 -1.43 -19.51 -6.49
CA SER A 225 -1.24 -19.69 -5.05
C SER A 225 -1.56 -21.09 -4.54
N HIS A 226 -2.32 -21.87 -5.31
CA HIS A 226 -2.74 -23.23 -4.97
C HIS A 226 -2.05 -24.29 -5.84
N TRP A 227 -1.07 -23.90 -6.65
CA TRP A 227 -0.31 -24.86 -7.45
C TRP A 227 0.60 -25.68 -6.52
N PRO A 228 0.61 -27.02 -6.63
CA PRO A 228 1.50 -27.83 -5.82
C PRO A 228 2.95 -27.63 -6.26
N HIS A 229 3.88 -27.56 -5.30
CA HIS A 229 5.32 -27.53 -5.60
C HIS A 229 5.79 -28.84 -6.26
N ASP A 230 5.25 -29.96 -5.77
CA ASP A 230 5.51 -31.31 -6.28
C ASP A 230 4.46 -31.76 -7.31
N PRO A 231 4.70 -32.87 -8.04
CA PRO A 231 3.72 -33.39 -8.98
C PRO A 231 2.33 -33.59 -8.34
N PRO A 232 1.24 -33.23 -9.03
CA PRO A 232 -0.11 -33.29 -8.49
C PRO A 232 -0.49 -34.65 -7.89
N THR A 233 -1.13 -34.60 -6.71
CA THR A 233 -1.53 -35.78 -5.93
C THR A 233 -3.04 -36.01 -5.98
N LEU A 234 -3.51 -37.08 -5.31
CA LEU A 234 -4.95 -37.34 -5.12
C LEU A 234 -5.67 -36.18 -4.41
N GLN A 235 -4.98 -35.48 -3.50
CA GLN A 235 -5.59 -34.33 -2.83
C GLN A 235 -5.81 -33.19 -3.82
N THR A 236 -4.83 -32.93 -4.69
CA THR A 236 -4.96 -31.95 -5.77
C THR A 236 -6.13 -32.28 -6.69
N TYR A 237 -6.34 -33.57 -7.03
CA TYR A 237 -7.51 -34.00 -7.81
C TYR A 237 -8.83 -33.63 -7.12
N LYS A 238 -8.96 -33.91 -5.82
CA LYS A 238 -10.17 -33.58 -5.05
C LYS A 238 -10.40 -32.07 -5.03
N THR A 239 -9.35 -31.28 -4.81
CA THR A 239 -9.42 -29.81 -4.84
C THR A 239 -9.91 -29.32 -6.20
N VAL A 240 -9.28 -29.75 -7.30
CA VAL A 240 -9.71 -29.36 -8.66
C VAL A 240 -11.15 -29.77 -8.93
N ASN A 241 -11.56 -30.96 -8.48
CA ASN A 241 -12.94 -31.42 -8.67
C ASN A 241 -13.95 -30.54 -7.90
N VAL A 242 -13.62 -30.09 -6.70
CA VAL A 242 -14.47 -29.15 -5.95
C VAL A 242 -14.55 -27.80 -6.66
N TRP A 243 -13.43 -27.29 -7.17
CA TRP A 243 -13.40 -26.04 -7.95
C TRP A 243 -14.28 -26.12 -9.20
N ILE A 244 -14.14 -27.18 -9.99
CA ILE A 244 -14.96 -27.42 -11.19
C ILE A 244 -16.46 -27.52 -10.85
N GLN A 245 -16.81 -28.09 -9.70
CA GLN A 245 -18.21 -28.21 -9.26
C GLN A 245 -18.81 -26.90 -8.73
N GLN A 246 -17.98 -25.96 -8.26
CA GLN A 246 -18.42 -24.67 -7.74
C GLN A 246 -18.68 -23.64 -8.84
N GLU A 247 -18.01 -23.78 -9.97
CA GLU A 247 -18.26 -22.96 -11.16
C GLU A 247 -19.57 -23.46 -11.81
N VAL A 248 -20.53 -22.59 -12.13
CA VAL A 248 -21.97 -22.96 -12.30
C VAL A 248 -22.37 -23.19 -13.78
N ASP A 249 -21.44 -23.11 -14.71
CA ASP A 249 -21.77 -23.18 -16.14
C ASP A 249 -21.86 -24.62 -16.66
N GLY A 250 -22.98 -25.00 -17.26
CA GLY A 250 -23.27 -26.36 -17.75
C GLY A 250 -22.28 -26.96 -18.77
N THR A 251 -21.26 -26.21 -19.20
CA THR A 251 -20.10 -26.73 -19.93
C THR A 251 -19.14 -27.56 -19.04
N LEU A 252 -19.33 -27.56 -17.73
CA LEU A 252 -18.41 -28.16 -16.74
C LEU A 252 -18.56 -29.67 -16.55
N GLU A 253 -19.70 -30.28 -16.91
CA GLU A 253 -19.84 -31.75 -16.85
C GLU A 253 -18.80 -32.44 -17.73
N ASN A 254 -18.51 -31.88 -18.91
CA ASN A 254 -17.47 -32.36 -19.82
C ASN A 254 -16.05 -32.21 -19.20
N HIS A 255 -15.83 -31.16 -18.40
CA HIS A 255 -14.55 -30.94 -17.73
C HIS A 255 -14.32 -31.93 -16.58
N ALA A 256 -15.36 -32.29 -15.83
CA ALA A 256 -15.29 -33.30 -14.78
C ALA A 256 -14.95 -34.69 -15.35
N GLU A 257 -15.57 -35.08 -16.47
CA GLU A 257 -15.24 -36.33 -17.16
C GLU A 257 -13.80 -36.34 -17.68
N LYS A 258 -13.35 -35.24 -18.30
CA LYS A 258 -11.96 -35.06 -18.72
C LYS A 258 -11.00 -35.16 -17.54
N LEU A 259 -11.32 -34.54 -16.41
CA LEU A 259 -10.49 -34.60 -15.19
C LEU A 259 -10.35 -36.05 -14.70
N LYS A 260 -11.47 -36.79 -14.64
CA LYS A 260 -11.48 -38.20 -14.21
C LYS A 260 -10.65 -39.08 -15.15
N SER A 261 -10.82 -38.91 -16.46
CA SER A 261 -10.03 -39.64 -17.47
C SER A 261 -8.54 -39.30 -17.39
N ALA A 262 -8.21 -38.02 -17.32
CA ALA A 262 -6.84 -37.52 -17.22
C ALA A 262 -6.14 -38.01 -15.94
N TYR A 263 -6.84 -38.01 -14.80
CA TYR A 263 -6.31 -38.53 -13.54
C TYR A 263 -6.13 -40.05 -13.56
N GLY A 264 -7.05 -40.79 -14.19
CA GLY A 264 -6.90 -42.22 -14.42
C GLY A 264 -5.61 -42.52 -15.19
N ASN A 265 -5.36 -41.79 -16.28
CA ASN A 265 -4.11 -41.89 -17.06
C ASN A 265 -2.88 -41.45 -16.26
N TRP A 266 -3.02 -40.43 -15.42
CA TRP A 266 -1.93 -39.95 -14.58
C TRP A 266 -1.47 -40.99 -13.56
N THR A 267 -2.39 -41.72 -12.93
CA THR A 267 -2.05 -42.65 -11.85
C THR A 267 -1.21 -43.84 -12.33
N THR A 268 -1.36 -44.26 -13.59
CA THR A 268 -0.61 -45.37 -14.21
C THR A 268 0.85 -45.02 -14.53
N LEU A 269 1.21 -43.73 -14.54
CA LEU A 269 2.57 -43.28 -14.82
C LEU A 269 3.52 -43.53 -13.63
N SER A 270 4.78 -43.83 -13.95
CA SER A 270 5.86 -43.92 -12.96
C SER A 270 6.14 -42.55 -12.32
N GLY A 271 6.81 -42.55 -11.16
CA GLY A 271 7.16 -41.32 -10.45
C GLY A 271 7.98 -40.34 -11.28
N SER A 272 8.98 -40.82 -12.03
CA SER A 272 9.78 -39.93 -12.89
C SER A 272 8.97 -39.39 -14.06
N ALA A 273 8.12 -40.21 -14.69
CA ALA A 273 7.26 -39.78 -15.79
C ALA A 273 6.24 -38.71 -15.35
N LYS A 274 5.70 -38.83 -14.12
CA LYS A 274 4.86 -37.79 -13.50
C LYS A 274 5.62 -36.48 -13.34
N HIS A 275 6.83 -36.54 -12.79
CA HIS A 275 7.65 -35.34 -12.59
C HIS A 275 8.01 -34.64 -13.90
N GLU A 276 8.43 -35.40 -14.91
CA GLU A 276 8.74 -34.86 -16.25
C GLU A 276 7.51 -34.25 -16.92
N MET A 277 6.36 -34.93 -16.85
CA MET A 277 5.11 -34.42 -17.41
C MET A 277 4.65 -33.15 -16.69
N TRP A 278 4.83 -33.06 -15.36
CA TRP A 278 4.50 -31.85 -14.61
C TRP A 278 5.31 -30.64 -15.07
N ILE A 279 6.63 -30.78 -15.12
CA ILE A 279 7.53 -29.71 -15.59
C ILE A 279 7.21 -29.31 -17.03
N ARG A 280 6.93 -30.29 -17.90
CA ARG A 280 6.58 -30.04 -19.30
C ARG A 280 5.31 -29.20 -19.40
N GLU A 281 4.26 -29.58 -18.70
CA GLU A 281 2.97 -28.88 -18.75
C GLU A 281 3.04 -27.46 -18.16
N GLN A 282 3.81 -27.27 -17.08
CA GLN A 282 4.07 -25.93 -16.55
C GLN A 282 4.72 -25.03 -17.61
N ARG A 283 5.73 -25.54 -18.33
CA ARG A 283 6.41 -24.79 -19.39
C ARG A 283 5.49 -24.48 -20.56
N ILE A 284 4.71 -25.45 -21.02
CA ILE A 284 3.75 -25.26 -22.12
C ILE A 284 2.69 -24.23 -21.72
N CYS A 285 2.12 -24.35 -20.53
CA CYS A 285 1.12 -23.41 -20.03
C CYS A 285 1.68 -21.98 -19.93
N ALA A 286 2.91 -21.83 -19.40
CA ALA A 286 3.58 -20.53 -19.34
C ALA A 286 3.87 -19.95 -20.74
N GLN A 287 4.33 -20.78 -21.69
CA GLN A 287 4.58 -20.36 -23.07
C GLN A 287 3.30 -19.91 -23.77
N GLU A 288 2.22 -20.68 -23.63
CA GLU A 288 0.93 -20.35 -24.22
C GLU A 288 0.30 -19.11 -23.59
N ALA A 289 0.47 -18.89 -22.29
CA ALA A 289 0.00 -17.69 -21.60
C ALA A 289 0.75 -16.43 -22.05
N LEU A 290 2.05 -16.55 -22.35
CA LEU A 290 2.83 -15.43 -22.90
C LEU A 290 2.47 -15.13 -24.35
N GLY A 291 1.99 -16.11 -25.11
CA GLY A 291 1.60 -15.93 -26.51
C GLY A 291 2.78 -15.50 -27.37
N SER A 292 2.74 -14.27 -27.89
CA SER A 292 3.81 -13.70 -28.72
C SER A 292 4.88 -12.96 -27.90
N LEU A 293 4.69 -12.80 -26.60
CA LEU A 293 5.63 -12.08 -25.74
C LEU A 293 6.85 -12.93 -25.41
N SER A 294 8.02 -12.32 -25.49
CA SER A 294 9.26 -12.93 -25.01
C SER A 294 9.43 -12.71 -23.50
N LEU A 295 10.21 -13.59 -22.84
CA LEU A 295 10.58 -13.42 -21.43
C LEU A 295 11.32 -12.11 -21.17
N PHE A 296 12.08 -11.63 -22.15
CA PHE A 296 12.74 -10.32 -22.07
C PHE A 296 11.71 -9.18 -22.01
N GLN A 297 10.69 -9.22 -22.87
CA GLN A 297 9.61 -8.21 -22.85
C GLN A 297 8.85 -8.22 -21.52
N LEU A 298 8.61 -9.40 -20.96
CA LEU A 298 8.00 -9.55 -19.63
C LEU A 298 8.89 -8.97 -18.53
N ALA A 299 10.21 -9.19 -18.60
CA ALA A 299 11.16 -8.59 -17.64
C ALA A 299 11.20 -7.06 -17.74
N THR A 300 11.05 -6.52 -18.96
CA THR A 300 10.95 -5.07 -19.20
C THR A 300 9.52 -4.52 -19.16
N ARG A 301 8.58 -5.23 -18.53
CA ARG A 301 7.16 -4.85 -18.49
C ARG A 301 6.97 -3.44 -17.95
N ASP A 302 7.61 -3.12 -16.84
CA ASP A 302 7.36 -1.86 -16.14
C ASP A 302 7.86 -0.66 -16.97
N ASP A 303 8.99 -0.81 -17.66
CA ASP A 303 9.49 0.17 -18.63
C ASP A 303 8.55 0.34 -19.83
N TRP A 304 8.01 -0.77 -20.35
CA TRP A 304 7.03 -0.73 -21.44
C TRP A 304 5.75 0.00 -21.00
N ILE A 305 5.23 -0.32 -19.82
CA ILE A 305 4.04 0.33 -19.25
C ILE A 305 4.30 1.81 -19.04
N ALA A 306 5.48 2.20 -18.53
CA ALA A 306 5.85 3.60 -18.36
C ALA A 306 5.88 4.35 -19.71
N LYS A 307 6.51 3.77 -20.74
CA LYS A 307 6.55 4.34 -22.10
C LYS A 307 5.17 4.43 -22.75
N MET A 308 4.31 3.44 -22.53
CA MET A 308 2.95 3.47 -23.05
C MET A 308 2.07 4.47 -22.29
N ALA A 309 2.25 4.60 -20.97
CA ALA A 309 1.55 5.57 -20.16
C ALA A 309 1.88 7.02 -20.58
N THR A 310 3.16 7.33 -20.84
CA THR A 310 3.54 8.65 -21.35
C THR A 310 2.94 8.94 -22.73
N LYS A 311 2.91 7.95 -23.63
CA LYS A 311 2.25 8.06 -24.93
C LYS A 311 0.74 8.31 -24.79
N LYS A 312 0.05 7.54 -23.93
CA LYS A 312 -1.40 7.71 -23.68
C LYS A 312 -1.70 9.06 -23.03
N LEU A 313 -0.85 9.53 -22.12
CA LEU A 313 -0.97 10.86 -21.51
C LEU A 313 -0.85 11.97 -22.55
N ALA A 314 0.11 11.86 -23.48
CA ALA A 314 0.24 12.79 -24.60
C ALA A 314 -1.02 12.79 -25.49
N MET A 315 -1.59 11.62 -25.78
CA MET A 315 -2.85 11.51 -26.55
C MET A 315 -4.06 12.12 -25.81
N ILE A 316 -4.18 11.92 -24.49
CA ILE A 316 -5.24 12.52 -23.67
C ILE A 316 -5.12 14.05 -23.67
N ASN A 317 -3.91 14.58 -23.58
CA ASN A 317 -3.68 16.02 -23.61
C ASN A 317 -4.00 16.61 -25.00
N ALA A 318 -3.53 15.98 -26.08
CA ALA A 318 -3.84 16.43 -27.45
C ALA A 318 -5.34 16.34 -27.78
N GLY A 319 -6.03 15.29 -27.35
CA GLY A 319 -7.48 15.15 -27.53
C GLY A 319 -8.28 16.19 -26.75
N HIS A 320 -7.79 16.62 -25.59
CA HIS A 320 -8.43 17.70 -24.83
C HIS A 320 -8.26 19.06 -25.49
N GLU A 321 -7.08 19.33 -26.07
CA GLU A 321 -6.82 20.56 -26.82
C GLU A 321 -7.79 20.69 -28.01
N MET A 322 -8.01 19.60 -28.76
CA MET A 322 -8.97 19.60 -29.87
C MET A 322 -10.42 19.79 -29.43
N ALA A 323 -10.83 19.18 -28.30
CA ALA A 323 -12.20 19.34 -27.79
C ALA A 323 -12.45 20.74 -27.19
N GLN A 324 -11.43 21.36 -26.61
CA GLN A 324 -11.52 22.69 -26.02
C GLN A 324 -11.60 23.79 -27.09
N ASP A 325 -10.91 23.63 -28.22
CA ASP A 325 -10.92 24.60 -29.32
C ASP A 325 -12.28 24.66 -30.04
N VAL A 326 -13.04 23.55 -30.03
CA VAL A 326 -14.40 23.48 -30.62
C VAL A 326 -15.46 24.10 -29.68
N MET A 327 -15.22 24.13 -28.38
CA MET A 327 -16.16 24.66 -27.37
C MET A 327 -15.84 26.08 -26.89
N SER A 328 -14.66 26.63 -27.24
CA SER A 328 -14.27 28.01 -26.88
C SER A 328 -14.92 29.10 -27.77
N GLY A 329 -15.85 28.72 -28.66
CA GLY A 329 -16.57 29.65 -29.55
C GLY A 329 -17.95 30.08 -29.06
N SER A 330 -18.45 29.51 -27.95
CA SER A 330 -19.74 29.89 -27.35
C SER A 330 -19.52 30.41 -25.94
N ASP A 331 -19.43 31.73 -25.83
CA ASP A 331 -19.27 32.51 -24.61
C ASP A 331 -20.57 32.52 -23.77
N GLU A 332 -21.14 31.34 -23.54
CA GLU A 332 -22.23 31.16 -22.59
C GLU A 332 -21.61 30.73 -21.26
N LYS A 333 -21.61 31.68 -20.32
CA LYS A 333 -21.34 31.45 -18.91
C LYS A 333 -22.25 30.34 -18.38
N GLU A 334 -21.78 29.10 -18.45
CA GLU A 334 -22.27 28.07 -17.53
C GLU A 334 -21.76 28.45 -16.14
N GLU A 335 -22.62 29.17 -15.40
CA GLU A 335 -22.61 29.23 -13.95
C GLU A 335 -22.82 27.80 -13.44
N ASN A 336 -21.77 27.00 -13.49
CA ASN A 336 -21.73 25.70 -12.85
C ASN A 336 -21.64 25.99 -11.35
N GLU A 337 -22.81 26.07 -10.72
CA GLU A 337 -22.97 26.11 -9.27
C GLU A 337 -22.20 24.93 -8.69
N ASP A 338 -21.03 25.23 -8.11
CA ASP A 338 -20.25 24.35 -7.25
C ASP A 338 -21.08 24.01 -6.00
N ASN A 339 -22.11 23.17 -6.18
CA ASN A 339 -22.82 22.47 -5.11
C ASN A 339 -22.07 21.17 -4.74
N GLU A 340 -20.78 21.32 -4.39
CA GLU A 340 -19.99 20.29 -3.71
C GLU A 340 -19.48 20.84 -2.36
N ASP A 341 -20.39 21.40 -1.56
CA ASP A 341 -20.31 21.34 -0.08
C ASP A 341 -20.84 19.96 0.42
N GLY A 342 -20.61 18.92 -0.38
CA GLY A 342 -20.66 17.54 0.06
C GLY A 342 -19.49 17.31 1.00
N ASN A 343 -19.77 17.55 2.27
CA ASN A 343 -19.09 17.13 3.48
C ASN A 343 -18.36 15.77 3.33
N ASP A 344 -17.26 15.73 2.58
CA ASP A 344 -16.30 14.62 2.58
C ASP A 344 -15.34 14.84 3.75
N SER A 345 -15.95 14.82 4.94
CA SER A 345 -15.33 14.40 6.18
C SER A 345 -15.10 12.88 6.16
N ARG A 346 -14.54 12.34 5.06
CA ARG A 346 -13.70 11.15 5.18
C ARG A 346 -12.45 11.59 5.92
N PHE A 347 -12.60 11.55 7.24
CA PHE A 347 -11.60 11.06 8.17
C PHE A 347 -10.44 10.43 7.38
N TYR A 348 -9.34 11.18 7.25
CA TYR A 348 -8.05 10.52 7.11
C TYR A 348 -7.87 9.77 8.42
N HIS A 349 -8.41 8.55 8.50
CA HIS A 349 -7.97 7.58 9.48
C HIS A 349 -6.49 7.37 9.19
N ASN A 350 -5.67 8.01 10.01
CA ASN A 350 -4.28 7.67 10.14
C ASN A 350 -4.27 6.21 10.63
N PRO A 351 -3.73 5.24 9.85
CA PRO A 351 -3.73 3.84 10.26
C PRO A 351 -2.87 3.57 11.51
N ASP A 352 -2.15 4.58 12.01
CA ASP A 352 -1.38 4.52 13.26
C ASP A 352 -2.13 5.02 14.52
N ASP A 353 -3.43 5.38 14.41
CA ASP A 353 -4.25 5.84 15.55
C ASP A 353 -5.21 4.74 16.04
N VAL A 354 -4.74 3.50 16.07
CA VAL A 354 -5.47 2.35 16.65
C VAL A 354 -5.08 2.21 18.13
N ASN A 355 -5.41 3.20 18.97
CA ASN A 355 -5.49 2.98 20.42
C ASN A 355 -6.24 4.07 21.20
N SER A 356 -7.49 4.39 20.83
CA SER A 356 -8.35 5.22 21.67
C SER A 356 -9.84 4.89 21.58
N GLU A 357 -10.19 3.60 21.51
CA GLU A 357 -11.57 3.12 21.72
C GLU A 357 -11.66 2.34 23.04
N ALA A 358 -11.58 3.06 24.16
CA ALA A 358 -12.03 2.60 25.46
C ALA A 358 -12.19 3.83 26.37
N ASP A 359 -13.32 4.55 26.26
CA ASP A 359 -13.84 5.41 27.36
C ASP A 359 -15.18 6.14 27.08
N GLN A 360 -15.88 5.87 25.97
CA GLN A 360 -17.17 6.54 25.72
C GLN A 360 -18.37 5.91 26.44
N ASP A 361 -18.29 4.65 26.89
CA ASP A 361 -19.41 3.98 27.55
C ASP A 361 -19.59 4.35 29.04
N ALA A 362 -18.56 4.90 29.70
CA ALA A 362 -18.67 5.26 31.13
C ALA A 362 -19.52 6.53 31.39
N THR A 363 -19.68 7.40 30.38
CA THR A 363 -20.44 8.66 30.57
C THR A 363 -21.95 8.49 30.40
N SER A 364 -22.38 7.49 29.63
CA SER A 364 -23.80 7.16 29.43
C SER A 364 -24.43 6.57 30.69
N GLU A 365 -23.75 5.62 31.33
CA GLU A 365 -24.22 4.97 32.55
C GLU A 365 -24.19 5.92 33.77
N ALA A 366 -23.18 6.79 33.86
CA ALA A 366 -23.11 7.81 34.90
C ALA A 366 -24.23 8.87 34.78
N LEU A 367 -24.58 9.29 33.56
CA LEU A 367 -25.69 10.23 33.33
C LEU A 367 -27.05 9.58 33.60
N ALA A 368 -27.23 8.30 33.27
CA ALA A 368 -28.44 7.54 33.61
C ALA A 368 -28.61 7.36 35.13
N ALA A 369 -27.52 7.11 35.87
CA ALA A 369 -27.55 6.99 37.33
C ALA A 369 -27.90 8.32 38.02
N VAL A 370 -27.39 9.45 37.51
CA VAL A 370 -27.73 10.79 38.05
C VAL A 370 -29.18 11.15 37.76
N ALA A 371 -29.70 10.84 36.56
CA ALA A 371 -31.11 11.07 36.23
C ALA A 371 -32.06 10.23 37.11
N ALA A 372 -31.71 8.97 37.39
CA ALA A 372 -32.47 8.11 38.30
C ALA A 372 -32.45 8.62 39.76
N ALA A 373 -31.29 9.12 40.22
CA ALA A 373 -31.17 9.70 41.56
C ALA A 373 -32.04 10.96 41.73
N VAL A 374 -32.08 11.84 40.73
CA VAL A 374 -32.90 13.07 40.75
C VAL A 374 -34.40 12.74 40.75
N ALA A 375 -34.84 11.75 39.96
CA ALA A 375 -36.24 11.31 39.95
C ALA A 375 -36.69 10.69 41.29
N SER A 376 -35.77 10.05 42.02
CA SER A 376 -36.07 9.46 43.34
C SER A 376 -36.19 10.50 44.47
N GLN A 377 -35.63 11.71 44.29
CA GLN A 377 -35.75 12.79 45.28
C GLN A 377 -37.08 13.55 45.12
N THR A 378 -37.61 13.66 43.91
CA THR A 378 -38.91 14.33 43.64
C THR A 378 -40.15 13.55 44.06
N SER A 379 -40.00 12.33 44.60
CA SER A 379 -41.12 11.48 45.07
C SER A 379 -41.19 11.36 46.60
N ARG A 380 -40.41 12.16 47.33
CA ARG A 380 -40.38 12.20 48.80
C ARG A 380 -40.86 13.52 49.42
N ASP A 381 -41.30 14.45 48.59
CA ASP A 381 -42.17 15.58 48.98
C ASP A 381 -43.58 15.31 48.44
#